data_AF-A0A562GRW3-F1
#
_entry.id   AF-A0A562GRW3-F1
#
_cell.length_a   1.000
_cell.length_b   1.000
_cell.length_c   1.000
_cell.angle_alpha   90.00
_cell.angle_beta   90.00
_cell.angle_gamma   90.00
#
_symmetry.space_group_name_H-M   'P 1'
#
loop_
_entity.id
_entity.type
_entity.pdbx_description
1 polymer ?
#
loop_
_entity_poly.entity_id
_entity_poly.type
_entity_poly.pdbx_seq_one_letter_code
_entity_poly.pdbx_strand_id
1 'polypeptide(L)'
;MNNNDKDFVLRKNNFIQNNKKLSIKSKKRLQKSKSDNTLRAYEADWMDFYDWCTHHNLQALPAEPETIVNYINDLADHAKANTVSRRVSAISENHKAAGCVDNNPCRGGLVRNALDAIRREKGTLQRGKAPILMEDLQNITSYFDNTDIAGIRDKALLLLGFMGAFRRSELVQIDIEDLTFTQEGVIILVAQSKGDQVGQGAQVAIPYYRSNRDICAVTALKSWIHTAHLDSGPLFRPLNKYKQIRNRRLTNQSVAIIVKKYAKLSGLNPDNFAGHSLRRGFATSAAQHDVDERSIMQQTRHKSEKMVRRYIEQGNLFKNNPLNKMF
;
A
#
# COMPACT_ATOMS: atom_id res chain seq x y z
N MET A 1 -26.86 -17.19 26.59
CA MET A 1 -26.00 -18.12 25.83
C MET A 1 -24.74 -17.37 25.41
N ASN A 2 -23.58 -17.88 25.80
CA ASN A 2 -22.29 -17.18 25.72
C ASN A 2 -21.83 -16.96 24.27
N ASN A 3 -21.50 -15.71 23.95
CA ASN A 3 -21.16 -15.19 22.64
C ASN A 3 -19.68 -15.45 22.28
N ASN A 4 -19.24 -16.72 22.36
CA ASN A 4 -17.83 -17.10 22.24
C ASN A 4 -17.42 -17.72 20.88
N ASP A 5 -18.36 -18.02 19.97
CA ASP A 5 -18.07 -18.84 18.78
C ASP A 5 -17.87 -18.05 17.48
N LYS A 6 -17.34 -16.81 17.55
CA LYS A 6 -16.86 -16.07 16.36
C LYS A 6 -15.36 -16.31 16.18
N ASP A 7 -14.98 -17.54 15.90
CA ASP A 7 -13.60 -18.06 16.02
C ASP A 7 -12.60 -17.49 14.99
N PHE A 8 -12.33 -16.19 15.02
CA PHE A 8 -11.12 -15.63 14.40
C PHE A 8 -9.90 -15.88 15.29
N VAL A 9 -9.45 -17.12 15.28
CA VAL A 9 -8.34 -17.63 16.08
C VAL A 9 -6.97 -17.08 15.65
N LEU A 10 -6.86 -16.38 14.52
CA LEU A 10 -5.61 -15.71 14.13
C LEU A 10 -5.17 -14.60 15.11
N ARG A 11 -6.13 -13.85 15.70
CA ARG A 11 -5.83 -12.81 16.70
C ARG A 11 -5.58 -13.40 18.09
N LYS A 12 -6.46 -14.31 18.47
CA LYS A 12 -6.43 -15.01 19.76
C LYS A 12 -6.03 -16.45 19.50
N ASN A 13 -4.79 -16.65 19.07
CA ASN A 13 -4.29 -17.99 18.81
C ASN A 13 -4.15 -18.70 20.17
N ASN A 14 -5.18 -19.46 20.52
CA ASN A 14 -5.28 -20.18 21.78
C ASN A 14 -4.15 -21.20 21.93
N PHE A 15 -3.62 -21.77 20.83
CA PHE A 15 -2.42 -22.59 20.87
C PHE A 15 -1.22 -21.81 21.40
N ILE A 16 -0.99 -20.58 20.93
CA ILE A 16 0.12 -19.74 21.44
C ILE A 16 -0.16 -19.29 22.87
N GLN A 17 -1.38 -18.84 23.17
CA GLN A 17 -1.75 -18.31 24.49
C GLN A 17 -1.72 -19.38 25.58
N ASN A 18 -2.21 -20.59 25.29
CA ASN A 18 -2.30 -21.69 26.25
C ASN A 18 -1.03 -22.53 26.32
N ASN A 19 -0.03 -22.28 25.45
CA ASN A 19 1.24 -22.98 25.51
C ASN A 19 2.01 -22.60 26.79
N LYS A 20 2.02 -23.52 27.76
CA LYS A 20 2.71 -23.35 29.06
C LYS A 20 4.24 -23.32 28.93
N LYS A 21 4.80 -23.84 27.84
CA LYS A 21 6.26 -23.85 27.57
C LYS A 21 6.76 -22.54 26.95
N LEU A 22 5.87 -21.69 26.43
CA LEU A 22 6.25 -20.40 25.86
C LEU A 22 6.25 -19.30 26.93
N SER A 23 7.34 -18.53 26.98
CA SER A 23 7.38 -17.31 27.78
C SER A 23 6.36 -16.27 27.29
N ILE A 24 5.93 -15.35 28.18
CA ILE A 24 5.07 -14.21 27.82
C ILE A 24 5.69 -13.40 26.67
N LYS A 25 7.03 -13.21 26.69
CA LYS A 25 7.78 -12.52 25.63
C LYS A 25 7.69 -13.26 24.29
N SER A 26 7.80 -14.59 24.29
CA SER A 26 7.66 -15.42 23.09
C SER A 26 6.24 -15.34 22.52
N LYS A 27 5.21 -15.42 23.37
CA LYS A 27 3.80 -15.27 22.97
C LYS A 27 3.55 -13.92 22.31
N LYS A 28 4.02 -12.82 22.92
CA LYS A 28 3.89 -11.45 22.39
C LYS A 28 4.62 -11.27 21.05
N ARG A 29 5.76 -11.95 20.83
CA ARG A 29 6.49 -11.91 19.55
C ARG A 29 5.76 -12.67 18.45
N LEU A 30 5.23 -13.87 18.75
CA LEU A 30 4.51 -14.68 17.77
C LEU A 30 3.24 -14.01 17.26
N GLN A 31 2.59 -13.18 18.09
CA GLN A 31 1.46 -12.34 17.67
C GLN A 31 1.82 -11.29 16.61
N LYS A 32 3.10 -10.90 16.50
CA LYS A 32 3.59 -9.95 15.49
C LYS A 32 4.01 -10.60 14.17
N SER A 33 3.77 -11.91 13.99
CA SER A 33 4.14 -12.65 12.77
C SER A 33 3.40 -12.17 11.51
N LYS A 34 2.26 -11.50 11.66
CA LYS A 34 1.53 -10.85 10.56
C LYS A 34 1.30 -9.37 10.89
N SER A 35 1.25 -8.55 9.85
CA SER A 35 0.95 -7.12 10.02
C SER A 35 -0.49 -6.91 10.51
N ASP A 36 -0.72 -5.87 11.32
CA ASP A 36 -2.06 -5.52 11.81
C ASP A 36 -3.08 -5.31 10.67
N ASN A 37 -2.62 -4.77 9.54
CA ASN A 37 -3.48 -4.59 8.36
C ASN A 37 -3.89 -5.93 7.75
N THR A 38 -2.98 -6.92 7.71
CA THR A 38 -3.31 -8.28 7.29
C THR A 38 -4.29 -8.92 8.25
N LEU A 39 -4.09 -8.77 9.57
CA LEU A 39 -4.99 -9.33 10.57
C LEU A 39 -6.40 -8.74 10.46
N ARG A 40 -6.53 -7.41 10.37
CA ARG A 40 -7.83 -6.75 10.18
C ARG A 40 -8.53 -7.20 8.90
N ALA A 41 -7.78 -7.30 7.80
CA ALA A 41 -8.34 -7.75 6.52
C ALA A 41 -8.80 -9.21 6.59
N TYR A 42 -8.03 -10.09 7.21
CA TYR A 42 -8.39 -11.50 7.36
C TYR A 42 -9.54 -11.71 8.35
N GLU A 43 -9.65 -10.88 9.38
CA GLU A 43 -10.75 -10.91 10.33
C GLU A 43 -12.07 -10.54 9.65
N ALA A 44 -12.10 -9.43 8.90
CA ALA A 44 -13.27 -9.07 8.10
C ALA A 44 -13.59 -10.16 7.05
N ASP A 45 -12.54 -10.78 6.48
CA ASP A 45 -12.70 -11.89 5.54
C ASP A 45 -13.37 -13.10 6.17
N TRP A 46 -12.93 -13.47 7.37
CA TRP A 46 -13.44 -14.58 8.14
C TRP A 46 -14.87 -14.36 8.61
N MET A 47 -15.19 -13.18 9.12
CA MET A 47 -16.54 -12.90 9.64
C MET A 47 -17.60 -13.01 8.54
N ASP A 48 -17.28 -12.56 7.33
CA ASP A 48 -18.17 -12.71 6.17
C ASP A 48 -18.41 -14.17 5.79
N PHE A 49 -17.36 -15.01 5.80
CA PHE A 49 -17.49 -16.45 5.60
C PHE A 49 -18.30 -17.11 6.72
N TYR A 50 -18.03 -16.73 7.97
CA TYR A 50 -18.74 -17.22 9.14
C TYR A 50 -20.24 -16.89 9.09
N ASP A 51 -20.58 -15.65 8.74
CA ASP A 51 -21.96 -15.20 8.61
C ASP A 51 -22.67 -15.95 7.46
N TRP A 52 -21.97 -16.18 6.33
CA TRP A 52 -22.47 -16.99 5.22
C TRP A 52 -22.74 -18.44 5.65
N CYS A 53 -21.80 -19.07 6.36
CA CYS A 53 -21.99 -20.44 6.89
C CYS A 53 -23.16 -20.50 7.87
N THR A 54 -23.28 -19.52 8.76
CA THR A 54 -24.39 -19.43 9.73
C THR A 54 -25.73 -19.34 9.02
N HIS A 55 -25.82 -18.52 7.96
CA HIS A 55 -27.05 -18.40 7.17
C HIS A 55 -27.45 -19.70 6.48
N HIS A 56 -26.48 -20.51 6.08
CA HIS A 56 -26.70 -21.81 5.41
C HIS A 56 -26.75 -23.00 6.38
N ASN A 57 -26.70 -22.75 7.70
CA ASN A 57 -26.63 -23.79 8.74
C ASN A 57 -25.42 -24.75 8.56
N LEU A 58 -24.29 -24.21 8.12
CA LEU A 58 -23.05 -24.95 7.90
C LEU A 58 -22.00 -24.63 8.98
N GLN A 59 -21.10 -25.59 9.23
CA GLN A 59 -19.99 -25.40 10.15
C GLN A 59 -18.85 -24.62 9.50
N ALA A 60 -18.46 -23.48 10.09
CA ALA A 60 -17.38 -22.65 9.57
C ALA A 60 -15.97 -23.13 9.95
N LEU A 61 -15.82 -23.89 11.05
CA LEU A 61 -14.53 -24.35 11.55
C LEU A 61 -14.64 -25.70 12.29
N PRO A 62 -13.92 -26.75 11.85
CA PRO A 62 -13.40 -26.90 10.48
C PRO A 62 -14.54 -26.92 9.45
N ALA A 63 -14.37 -26.20 8.34
CA ALA A 63 -15.30 -26.26 7.22
C ALA A 63 -14.98 -27.44 6.29
N GLU A 64 -15.98 -27.94 5.57
CA GLU A 64 -15.79 -28.86 4.46
C GLU A 64 -15.27 -28.12 3.21
N PRO A 65 -14.48 -28.78 2.33
CA PRO A 65 -14.06 -28.19 1.06
C PRO A 65 -15.23 -27.66 0.22
N GLU A 66 -16.35 -28.39 0.20
CA GLU A 66 -17.60 -28.08 -0.51
C GLU A 66 -18.22 -26.78 0.02
N THR A 67 -18.21 -26.58 1.34
CA THR A 67 -18.68 -25.34 2.00
C THR A 67 -17.88 -24.13 1.50
N ILE A 68 -16.56 -24.27 1.38
CA ILE A 68 -15.69 -23.20 0.88
C ILE A 68 -15.96 -22.94 -0.60
N VAL A 69 -16.15 -23.99 -1.41
CA VAL A 69 -16.45 -23.86 -2.84
C VAL A 69 -17.76 -23.13 -3.08
N ASN A 70 -18.82 -23.48 -2.35
CA ASN A 70 -20.12 -22.81 -2.46
C ASN A 70 -20.00 -21.34 -2.06
N TYR A 71 -19.34 -21.05 -0.93
CA TYR A 71 -19.09 -19.67 -0.51
C TYR A 71 -18.33 -18.84 -1.55
N ILE A 72 -17.26 -19.37 -2.16
CA ILE A 72 -16.48 -18.60 -3.12
C ILE A 72 -17.20 -18.38 -4.44
N ASN A 73 -18.13 -19.27 -4.82
CA ASN A 73 -18.98 -19.09 -5.99
C ASN A 73 -20.00 -17.98 -5.74
N ASP A 74 -20.72 -18.01 -4.63
CA ASP A 74 -21.64 -16.92 -4.25
C ASP A 74 -20.92 -15.58 -4.12
N LEU A 75 -19.74 -15.58 -3.50
CA LEU A 75 -18.90 -14.39 -3.40
C LEU A 75 -18.47 -13.89 -4.79
N ALA A 76 -18.22 -14.78 -5.73
CA ALA A 76 -17.76 -14.43 -7.07
C ALA A 76 -18.80 -13.62 -7.85
N ASP A 77 -20.10 -13.74 -7.56
CA ASP A 77 -21.15 -12.94 -8.22
C ASP A 77 -20.92 -11.44 -8.09
N HIS A 78 -20.36 -11.01 -6.96
CA HIS A 78 -20.16 -9.59 -6.63
C HIS A 78 -18.69 -9.20 -6.38
N ALA A 79 -17.77 -10.17 -6.42
CA ALA A 79 -16.35 -9.94 -6.16
C ALA A 79 -15.43 -10.31 -7.32
N LYS A 80 -14.29 -9.62 -7.41
CA LYS A 80 -13.22 -9.95 -8.37
C LYS A 80 -12.52 -11.25 -7.95
N ALA A 81 -11.99 -12.01 -8.92
CA ALA A 81 -11.27 -13.27 -8.67
C ALA A 81 -10.11 -13.12 -7.63
N ASN A 82 -9.43 -11.98 -7.61
CA ASN A 82 -8.37 -11.70 -6.62
C ASN A 82 -8.92 -11.47 -5.21
N THR A 83 -10.12 -10.91 -5.07
CA THR A 83 -10.82 -10.78 -3.78
C THR A 83 -11.21 -12.15 -3.26
N VAL A 84 -11.77 -13.00 -4.12
CA VAL A 84 -12.11 -14.40 -3.81
C VAL A 84 -10.87 -15.17 -3.36
N SER A 85 -9.76 -15.09 -4.12
CA SER A 85 -8.49 -15.75 -3.76
C SER A 85 -7.96 -15.30 -2.40
N ARG A 86 -8.10 -14.00 -2.07
CA ARG A 86 -7.70 -13.45 -0.76
C ARG A 86 -8.58 -13.98 0.38
N ARG A 87 -9.90 -14.09 0.18
CA ARG A 87 -10.81 -14.64 1.18
C ARG A 87 -10.48 -16.10 1.49
N VAL A 88 -10.21 -16.92 0.48
CA VAL A 88 -9.72 -18.31 0.70
C VAL A 88 -8.43 -18.34 1.49
N SER A 89 -7.51 -17.40 1.24
CA SER A 89 -6.28 -17.30 2.04
C SER A 89 -6.56 -16.93 3.50
N ALA A 90 -7.49 -16.03 3.77
CA ALA A 90 -7.90 -15.70 5.14
C ALA A 90 -8.52 -16.91 5.86
N ILE A 91 -9.44 -17.62 5.19
CA ILE A 91 -10.08 -18.85 5.69
C ILE A 91 -9.01 -19.92 5.97
N SER A 92 -8.10 -20.15 5.02
CA SER A 92 -7.02 -21.14 5.16
C SER A 92 -6.12 -20.83 6.34
N GLU A 93 -5.73 -19.57 6.51
CA GLU A 93 -4.87 -19.16 7.62
C GLU A 93 -5.59 -19.33 8.97
N ASN A 94 -6.90 -19.03 9.03
CA ASN A 94 -7.67 -19.25 10.24
C ASN A 94 -7.78 -20.74 10.60
N HIS A 95 -8.00 -21.61 9.61
CA HIS A 95 -7.96 -23.07 9.80
C HIS A 95 -6.59 -23.56 10.28
N LYS A 96 -5.47 -23.03 9.76
CA LYS A 96 -4.13 -23.36 10.28
C LYS A 96 -3.98 -22.94 11.73
N ALA A 97 -4.44 -21.75 12.10
CA ALA A 97 -4.38 -21.26 13.47
C ALA A 97 -5.25 -22.07 14.43
N ALA A 98 -6.32 -22.70 13.93
CA ALA A 98 -7.17 -23.63 14.66
C ALA A 98 -6.57 -25.04 14.84
N GLY A 99 -5.43 -25.33 14.20
CA GLY A 99 -4.77 -26.64 14.27
C GLY A 99 -4.97 -27.53 13.03
N CYS A 100 -5.73 -27.08 12.01
CA CYS A 100 -5.95 -27.82 10.77
C CYS A 100 -4.82 -27.57 9.75
N VAL A 101 -3.57 -27.86 10.14
CA VAL A 101 -2.40 -27.62 9.27
C VAL A 101 -2.33 -28.63 8.13
N ASP A 102 -2.45 -29.92 8.45
CA ASP A 102 -2.34 -31.03 7.49
C ASP A 102 -3.65 -31.22 6.72
N ASN A 103 -4.79 -31.16 7.42
CA ASN A 103 -6.13 -31.31 6.85
C ASN A 103 -6.78 -29.95 6.55
N ASN A 104 -6.03 -29.00 6.00
CA ASN A 104 -6.57 -27.68 5.69
C ASN A 104 -7.56 -27.76 4.52
N PRO A 105 -8.87 -27.47 4.71
CA PRO A 105 -9.87 -27.71 3.67
C PRO A 105 -9.68 -26.79 2.45
N CYS A 106 -9.06 -25.62 2.64
CA CYS A 106 -8.74 -24.70 1.54
C CYS A 106 -7.60 -25.18 0.61
N ARG A 107 -6.84 -26.22 1.01
CA ARG A 107 -5.71 -26.76 0.23
C ARG A 107 -6.09 -27.96 -0.65
N GLY A 108 -7.33 -28.45 -0.55
CA GLY A 108 -7.83 -29.55 -1.37
C GLY A 108 -7.94 -29.20 -2.86
N GLY A 109 -7.89 -30.23 -3.72
CA GLY A 109 -7.99 -30.06 -5.18
C GLY A 109 -9.30 -29.40 -5.63
N LEU A 110 -10.40 -29.66 -4.91
CA LEU A 110 -11.72 -29.09 -5.21
C LEU A 110 -11.71 -27.56 -5.12
N VAL A 111 -11.21 -26.99 -4.02
CA VAL A 111 -11.11 -25.53 -3.82
C VAL A 111 -10.18 -24.89 -4.85
N ARG A 112 -9.06 -25.57 -5.19
CA ARG A 112 -8.12 -25.09 -6.21
C ARG A 112 -8.78 -25.00 -7.59
N ASN A 113 -9.50 -26.05 -8.00
CA ASN A 113 -10.19 -26.09 -9.28
C ASN A 113 -11.26 -25.01 -9.39
N ALA A 114 -12.04 -24.79 -8.32
CA ALA A 114 -13.04 -23.72 -8.26
C ALA A 114 -12.39 -22.32 -8.38
N LEU A 115 -11.28 -22.07 -7.67
CA LEU A 115 -10.53 -20.82 -7.82
C LEU A 115 -10.02 -20.59 -9.24
N ASP A 116 -9.53 -21.63 -9.91
CA ASP A 116 -9.05 -21.54 -11.29
C ASP A 116 -10.21 -21.32 -12.28
N ALA A 117 -11.38 -21.92 -12.05
CA ALA A 117 -12.59 -21.65 -12.83
C ALA A 117 -13.02 -20.18 -12.71
N ILE A 118 -13.14 -19.66 -11.48
CA ILE A 118 -13.50 -18.25 -11.21
C ILE A 118 -12.48 -17.29 -11.87
N ARG A 119 -11.18 -17.62 -11.85
CA ARG A 119 -10.14 -16.80 -12.49
C ARG A 119 -10.26 -16.79 -14.02
N ARG A 120 -10.63 -17.91 -14.63
CA ARG A 120 -10.83 -18.00 -16.10
C ARG A 120 -12.06 -17.22 -16.52
N GLU A 121 -13.16 -17.35 -15.79
CA GLU A 121 -14.43 -16.68 -16.10
C GLU A 121 -14.32 -15.16 -15.91
N LYS A 122 -13.84 -14.68 -14.76
CA LYS A 122 -13.83 -13.25 -14.43
C LYS A 122 -12.60 -12.51 -14.96
N GLY A 123 -11.56 -13.23 -15.35
CA GLY A 123 -10.25 -12.68 -15.64
C GLY A 123 -9.52 -12.13 -14.40
N THR A 124 -8.23 -11.83 -14.56
CA THR A 124 -7.36 -11.35 -13.47
C THR A 124 -6.73 -9.99 -13.75
N LEU A 125 -7.20 -9.29 -14.78
CA LEU A 125 -6.67 -7.99 -15.20
C LEU A 125 -6.73 -6.97 -14.05
N GLN A 126 -5.57 -6.46 -13.66
CA GLN A 126 -5.47 -5.45 -12.61
C GLN A 126 -5.52 -4.05 -13.22
N ARG A 127 -6.68 -3.39 -13.16
CA ARG A 127 -6.80 -1.96 -13.43
C ARG A 127 -6.27 -1.16 -12.24
N GLY A 128 -4.95 -0.96 -12.19
CA GLY A 128 -4.30 -0.13 -11.17
C GLY A 128 -4.52 1.37 -11.39
N LYS A 129 -4.23 2.18 -10.38
CA LYS A 129 -4.31 3.66 -10.47
C LYS A 129 -3.28 4.22 -11.46
N ALA A 130 -3.66 5.16 -12.30
CA ALA A 130 -2.78 5.83 -13.26
C ALA A 130 -1.56 6.45 -12.55
N PRO A 131 -0.39 6.46 -13.19
CA PRO A 131 0.78 7.19 -12.69
C PRO A 131 0.53 8.70 -12.76
N ILE A 132 0.98 9.46 -11.75
CA ILE A 132 1.19 10.91 -11.92
C ILE A 132 2.60 11.04 -12.52
N LEU A 133 2.72 11.38 -13.80
CA LEU A 133 4.01 11.51 -14.45
C LEU A 133 4.73 12.80 -14.05
N MET A 134 6.00 12.93 -14.42
CA MET A 134 6.80 14.14 -14.17
C MET A 134 6.12 15.39 -14.77
N GLU A 135 5.54 15.25 -15.96
CA GLU A 135 4.83 16.32 -16.68
C GLU A 135 3.52 16.69 -15.96
N ASP A 136 2.79 15.69 -15.46
CA ASP A 136 1.61 15.91 -14.62
C ASP A 136 2.00 16.67 -13.35
N LEU A 137 3.13 16.32 -12.74
CA LEU A 137 3.64 16.95 -11.53
C LEU A 137 4.01 18.40 -11.76
N GLN A 138 4.64 18.73 -12.89
CA GLN A 138 4.93 20.10 -13.32
C GLN A 138 3.65 20.92 -13.53
N ASN A 139 2.60 20.31 -14.12
CA ASN A 139 1.32 20.99 -14.26
C ASN A 139 0.65 21.23 -12.89
N ILE A 140 0.70 20.23 -12.01
CA ILE A 140 0.13 20.31 -10.65
C ILE A 140 0.77 21.44 -9.84
N THR A 141 2.05 21.76 -10.04
CA THR A 141 2.74 22.75 -9.21
C THR A 141 2.18 24.16 -9.34
N SER A 142 1.57 24.48 -10.47
CA SER A 142 0.87 25.75 -10.72
C SER A 142 -0.40 25.94 -9.86
N TYR A 143 -0.91 24.87 -9.26
CA TYR A 143 -2.13 24.89 -8.43
C TYR A 143 -1.84 24.89 -6.92
N PHE A 144 -0.58 24.90 -6.50
CA PHE A 144 -0.24 25.07 -5.09
C PHE A 144 -0.36 26.53 -4.68
N ASP A 145 -1.26 26.79 -3.72
CA ASP A 145 -1.25 28.05 -2.99
C ASP A 145 -0.09 28.04 -2.00
N ASN A 146 1.00 28.74 -2.35
CA ASN A 146 2.19 28.84 -1.50
C ASN A 146 2.03 29.83 -0.34
N THR A 147 0.88 30.50 -0.22
CA THR A 147 0.54 31.37 0.93
C THR A 147 -0.31 30.64 1.96
N ASP A 148 -0.99 29.56 1.53
CA ASP A 148 -1.79 28.71 2.40
C ASP A 148 -0.98 27.56 3.00
N ILE A 149 -1.06 27.40 4.32
CA ILE A 149 -0.37 26.32 5.05
C ILE A 149 -0.75 24.92 4.53
N ALA A 150 -1.99 24.73 4.06
CA ALA A 150 -2.39 23.46 3.46
C ALA A 150 -1.74 23.27 2.09
N GLY A 151 -1.63 24.32 1.27
CA GLY A 151 -0.95 24.29 -0.02
C GLY A 151 0.55 24.00 0.12
N ILE A 152 1.24 24.63 1.08
CA ILE A 152 2.64 24.37 1.38
C ILE A 152 2.85 22.90 1.81
N ARG A 153 2.01 22.39 2.73
CA ARG A 153 2.04 20.98 3.14
C ARG A 153 1.83 20.04 1.96
N ASP A 154 0.80 20.30 1.16
CA ASP A 154 0.41 19.43 0.05
C ASP A 154 1.50 19.41 -1.03
N LYS A 155 2.15 20.55 -1.31
CA LYS A 155 3.31 20.66 -2.20
C LYS A 155 4.46 19.78 -1.71
N ALA A 156 4.85 19.94 -0.44
CA ALA A 156 5.89 19.11 0.16
C ALA A 156 5.54 17.61 0.10
N LEU A 157 4.29 17.25 0.43
CA LEU A 157 3.82 15.87 0.43
C LEU A 157 3.88 15.22 -0.97
N LEU A 158 3.36 15.91 -1.99
CA LEU A 158 3.30 15.38 -3.35
C LEU A 158 4.68 15.27 -3.99
N LEU A 159 5.51 16.32 -3.88
CA LEU A 159 6.86 16.32 -4.42
C LEU A 159 7.74 15.27 -3.72
N LEU A 160 7.67 15.18 -2.38
CA LEU A 160 8.44 14.18 -1.64
C LEU A 160 7.98 12.75 -1.98
N GLY A 161 6.66 12.54 -2.06
CA GLY A 161 6.09 11.24 -2.42
C GLY A 161 6.49 10.76 -3.81
N PHE A 162 6.60 11.67 -4.79
CA PHE A 162 7.10 11.38 -6.13
C PHE A 162 8.61 11.16 -6.13
N MET A 163 9.40 12.16 -5.72
CA MET A 163 10.88 12.13 -5.85
C MET A 163 11.52 11.02 -5.00
N GLY A 164 10.96 10.73 -3.82
CA GLY A 164 11.42 9.61 -2.97
C GLY A 164 10.79 8.25 -3.31
N ALA A 165 9.91 8.20 -4.32
CA ALA A 165 9.14 7.03 -4.72
C ALA A 165 8.49 6.29 -3.53
N PHE A 166 8.02 7.05 -2.53
CA PHE A 166 7.51 6.48 -1.28
C PHE A 166 6.18 5.77 -1.49
N ARG A 167 5.99 4.64 -0.79
CA ARG A 167 4.62 4.15 -0.58
C ARG A 167 3.89 5.15 0.32
N ARG A 168 2.59 5.34 0.11
CA ARG A 168 1.77 6.24 0.97
C ARG A 168 1.97 6.00 2.48
N SER A 169 2.15 4.74 2.88
CA SER A 169 2.37 4.37 4.28
C SER A 169 3.76 4.71 4.78
N GLU A 170 4.77 4.68 3.92
CA GLU A 170 6.11 5.15 4.27
C GLU A 170 6.06 6.67 4.41
N LEU A 171 5.47 7.36 3.43
CA LEU A 171 5.40 8.82 3.38
C LEU A 171 4.77 9.45 4.64
N VAL A 172 3.67 8.87 5.15
CA VAL A 172 3.06 9.39 6.38
C VAL A 172 3.86 9.03 7.63
N GLN A 173 4.63 7.94 7.61
CA GLN A 173 5.40 7.44 8.76
C GLN A 173 6.74 8.16 8.98
N ILE A 174 7.18 9.01 8.03
CA ILE A 174 8.39 9.82 8.19
C ILE A 174 8.22 10.77 9.36
N ASP A 175 9.20 10.76 10.25
CA ASP A 175 9.37 11.71 11.33
C ASP A 175 10.48 12.74 11.01
N ILE A 176 10.52 13.85 11.73
CA ILE A 176 11.55 14.90 11.55
C ILE A 176 12.94 14.32 11.79
N GLU A 177 13.04 13.41 12.76
CA GLU A 177 14.25 12.70 13.17
C GLU A 177 14.79 11.76 12.09
N ASP A 178 13.96 11.38 11.10
CA ASP A 178 14.38 10.55 9.96
C ASP A 178 15.09 11.37 8.86
N LEU A 179 15.13 12.71 8.99
CA LEU A 179 15.66 13.61 7.96
C LEU A 179 17.09 14.05 8.26
N THR A 180 17.98 13.81 7.30
CA THR A 180 19.35 14.36 7.31
C THR A 180 19.54 15.25 6.10
N PHE A 181 19.52 16.57 6.31
CA PHE A 181 19.82 17.53 5.24
C PHE A 181 21.33 17.62 4.99
N THR A 182 21.72 17.62 3.73
CA THR A 182 23.11 17.73 3.27
C THR A 182 23.23 18.87 2.25
N GLN A 183 24.45 19.12 1.78
CA GLN A 183 24.68 20.08 0.69
C GLN A 183 24.03 19.59 -0.62
N GLU A 184 23.94 18.27 -0.83
CA GLU A 184 23.37 17.69 -2.06
C GLU A 184 21.85 17.56 -2.02
N GLY A 185 21.23 17.51 -0.84
CA GLY A 185 19.79 17.38 -0.72
C GLY A 185 19.32 16.93 0.66
N VAL A 186 18.46 15.93 0.70
CA VAL A 186 17.99 15.29 1.94
C VAL A 186 18.11 13.77 1.85
N ILE A 187 18.57 13.15 2.92
CA ILE A 187 18.54 11.71 3.13
C ILE A 187 17.42 11.42 4.11
N ILE A 188 16.56 10.45 3.77
CA ILE A 188 15.41 10.05 4.58
C ILE A 188 15.55 8.60 4.98
N LEU A 189 15.49 8.33 6.27
CA LEU A 189 15.44 6.97 6.80
C LEU A 189 14.00 6.41 6.68
N VAL A 190 13.87 5.25 6.04
CA VAL A 190 12.63 4.48 5.98
C VAL A 190 12.79 3.26 6.85
N ALA A 191 12.40 3.37 8.12
CA ALA A 191 12.62 2.32 9.12
C ALA A 191 11.88 1.00 8.82
N GLN A 192 10.66 1.07 8.25
CA GLN A 192 9.86 -0.11 7.92
C GLN A 192 9.07 0.09 6.63
N SER A 193 8.96 -0.95 5.82
CA SER A 193 8.08 -0.96 4.66
C SER A 193 7.40 -2.30 4.47
N LYS A 194 6.37 -2.35 3.61
CA LYS A 194 5.73 -3.62 3.24
C LYS A 194 6.74 -4.63 2.66
N GLY A 195 7.79 -4.15 1.97
CA GLY A 195 8.87 -4.97 1.41
C GLY A 195 10.02 -5.24 2.37
N ASP A 196 10.06 -4.54 3.51
CA ASP A 196 11.03 -4.66 4.58
C ASP A 196 10.29 -4.78 5.92
N GLN A 197 9.67 -5.94 6.11
CA GLN A 197 8.93 -6.27 7.34
C GLN A 197 9.86 -6.57 8.52
N VAL A 198 11.15 -6.78 8.26
CA VAL A 198 12.19 -7.05 9.27
C VAL A 198 12.80 -5.74 9.77
N GLY A 199 12.63 -4.63 9.03
CA GLY A 199 13.06 -3.30 9.43
C GLY A 199 14.58 -3.12 9.33
N GLN A 200 15.18 -3.66 8.27
CA GLN A 200 16.58 -3.39 7.95
C GLN A 200 16.83 -1.88 7.74
N GLY A 201 15.77 -1.15 7.38
CA GLY A 201 15.85 0.27 7.08
C GLY A 201 16.37 0.48 5.67
N ALA A 202 15.89 1.52 5.01
CA ALA A 202 16.45 1.98 3.75
C ALA A 202 16.65 3.49 3.81
N GLN A 203 17.81 3.97 3.35
CA GLN A 203 18.02 5.39 3.13
C GLN A 203 17.57 5.77 1.73
N VAL A 204 16.85 6.87 1.62
CA VAL A 204 16.39 7.44 0.35
C VAL A 204 16.98 8.83 0.23
N ALA A 205 17.90 8.98 -0.72
CA ALA A 205 18.45 10.29 -1.04
C ALA A 205 17.53 11.00 -2.05
N ILE A 206 17.27 12.27 -1.82
CA ILE A 206 16.55 13.15 -2.73
C ILE A 206 17.42 14.39 -2.94
N PRO A 207 18.04 14.55 -4.12
CA PRO A 207 18.89 15.69 -4.39
C PRO A 207 18.07 16.97 -4.59
N TYR A 208 18.71 18.13 -4.46
CA TYR A 208 18.12 19.38 -4.93
C TYR A 208 17.86 19.30 -6.43
N TYR A 209 16.65 19.66 -6.84
CA TYR A 209 16.36 19.86 -8.26
C TYR A 209 16.77 21.27 -8.67
N ARG A 210 18.04 21.41 -9.07
CA ARG A 210 18.69 22.71 -9.31
C ARG A 210 18.09 23.47 -10.49
N SER A 211 17.56 22.77 -11.49
CA SER A 211 17.01 23.37 -12.70
C SER A 211 15.64 24.03 -12.51
N ASN A 212 14.86 23.62 -11.50
CA ASN A 212 13.55 24.22 -11.22
C ASN A 212 13.20 24.12 -9.72
N ARG A 213 13.19 25.25 -9.02
CA ARG A 213 12.90 25.28 -7.58
C ARG A 213 11.44 24.95 -7.26
N ASP A 214 10.51 25.18 -8.17
CA ASP A 214 9.07 24.98 -7.92
C ASP A 214 8.69 23.51 -7.77
N ILE A 215 9.48 22.62 -8.35
CA ILE A 215 9.28 21.17 -8.27
C ILE A 215 10.36 20.48 -7.40
N CYS A 216 11.20 21.27 -6.73
CA CYS A 216 12.23 20.76 -5.83
C CYS A 216 11.60 20.28 -4.50
N ALA A 217 11.57 18.96 -4.29
CA ALA A 217 11.06 18.35 -3.07
C ALA A 217 11.79 18.83 -1.80
N VAL A 218 13.11 19.04 -1.87
CA VAL A 218 13.91 19.49 -0.72
C VAL A 218 13.52 20.90 -0.29
N THR A 219 13.33 21.81 -1.24
CA THR A 219 12.91 23.20 -0.97
C THR A 219 11.48 23.24 -0.42
N ALA A 220 10.56 22.49 -1.02
CA ALA A 220 9.19 22.39 -0.52
C ALA A 220 9.13 21.80 0.89
N LEU A 221 9.94 20.77 1.17
CA LEU A 221 10.05 20.15 2.49
C LEU A 221 10.53 21.14 3.54
N LYS A 222 11.59 21.91 3.24
CA LYS A 222 12.09 22.96 4.14
C LYS A 222 11.05 24.05 4.40
N SER A 223 10.34 24.50 3.36
CA SER A 223 9.26 25.48 3.49
C SER A 223 8.14 24.97 4.39
N TRP A 224 7.74 23.71 4.25
CA TRP A 224 6.76 23.08 5.13
C TRP A 224 7.24 23.02 6.58
N ILE A 225 8.44 22.48 6.84
CA ILE A 225 8.99 22.35 8.20
C ILE A 225 9.06 23.72 8.90
N HIS A 226 9.54 24.74 8.19
CA HIS A 226 9.64 26.10 8.71
C HIS A 226 8.26 26.71 9.02
N THR A 227 7.34 26.67 8.06
CA THR A 227 6.00 27.28 8.20
C THR A 227 5.15 26.58 9.26
N ALA A 228 5.35 25.28 9.42
CA ALA A 228 4.62 24.45 10.38
C ALA A 228 5.26 24.39 11.77
N HIS A 229 6.42 25.04 11.95
CA HIS A 229 7.21 25.02 13.19
C HIS A 229 7.40 23.59 13.73
N LEU A 230 7.93 22.70 12.88
CA LEU A 230 8.10 21.29 13.21
C LEU A 230 9.51 21.01 13.70
N ASP A 231 9.64 20.69 14.98
CA ASP A 231 10.94 20.37 15.59
C ASP A 231 11.15 18.87 15.87
N SER A 232 10.06 18.08 15.94
CA SER A 232 10.12 16.64 16.25
C SER A 232 8.87 15.88 15.77
N GLY A 233 8.94 14.56 15.72
CA GLY A 233 7.79 13.68 15.47
C GLY A 233 7.25 13.75 14.03
N PRO A 234 5.94 13.51 13.81
CA PRO A 234 5.39 13.32 12.46
C PRO A 234 5.64 14.50 11.53
N LEU A 235 6.31 14.22 10.41
CA LEU A 235 6.61 15.22 9.38
C LEU A 235 5.32 15.79 8.76
N PHE A 236 4.38 14.92 8.38
CA PHE A 236 3.11 15.35 7.80
C PHE A 236 1.98 15.21 8.82
N ARG A 237 1.32 16.34 9.10
CA ARG A 237 0.25 16.47 10.10
C ARG A 237 -1.04 16.96 9.46
N PRO A 238 -2.22 16.48 9.90
CA PRO A 238 -3.49 16.98 9.40
C PRO A 238 -3.78 18.37 9.97
N LEU A 239 -4.54 19.15 9.20
CA LEU A 239 -5.05 20.45 9.64
C LEU A 239 -6.51 20.29 10.11
N ASN A 240 -6.94 21.13 11.06
CA ASN A 240 -8.35 21.27 11.37
C ASN A 240 -9.06 22.21 10.37
N LYS A 241 -10.37 22.45 10.55
CA LYS A 241 -11.16 23.34 9.67
C LYS A 241 -10.69 24.80 9.69
N TYR A 242 -9.95 25.21 10.72
CA TYR A 242 -9.35 26.53 10.88
C TYR A 242 -7.89 26.57 10.43
N LYS A 243 -7.43 25.56 9.67
CA LYS A 243 -6.07 25.44 9.15
C LYS A 243 -4.97 25.35 10.23
N GLN A 244 -5.33 24.96 11.45
CA GLN A 244 -4.36 24.73 12.53
C GLN A 244 -3.86 23.28 12.49
N ILE A 245 -2.56 23.11 12.74
CA ILE A 245 -1.88 21.81 12.77
C ILE A 245 -2.33 20.98 13.97
N ARG A 246 -2.68 19.72 13.72
CA ARG A 246 -2.97 18.75 14.80
C ARG A 246 -1.71 17.98 15.17
N ASN A 247 -1.55 17.69 16.45
CA ASN A 247 -0.45 16.88 16.96
C ASN A 247 -0.70 15.36 16.75
N ARG A 248 -0.84 14.96 15.48
CA ARG A 248 -0.94 13.56 15.08
C ARG A 248 -0.45 13.40 13.65
N ARG A 249 -0.11 12.17 13.28
CA ARG A 249 0.33 11.82 11.93
C ARG A 249 -0.81 11.91 10.92
N LEU A 250 -0.49 12.30 9.68
CA LEU A 250 -1.42 12.24 8.56
C LEU A 250 -1.80 10.78 8.26
N THR A 251 -3.02 10.55 7.74
CA THR A 251 -3.45 9.19 7.41
C THR A 251 -3.11 8.81 5.97
N ASN A 252 -2.99 7.51 5.70
CA ASN A 252 -2.85 6.98 4.33
C ASN A 252 -3.96 7.44 3.38
N GLN A 253 -5.18 7.63 3.91
CA GLN A 253 -6.32 8.08 3.14
C GLN A 253 -6.20 9.56 2.75
N SER A 254 -5.70 10.39 3.67
CA SER A 254 -5.45 11.81 3.40
C SER A 254 -4.49 12.02 2.23
N VAL A 255 -3.43 11.21 2.10
CA VAL A 255 -2.53 11.25 0.92
C VAL A 255 -3.30 11.01 -0.38
N ALA A 256 -4.19 10.01 -0.40
CA ALA A 256 -5.00 9.73 -1.60
C ALA A 256 -5.97 10.86 -1.93
N ILE A 257 -6.59 11.49 -0.91
CA ILE A 257 -7.46 12.66 -1.08
C ILE A 257 -6.68 13.84 -1.67
N ILE A 258 -5.47 14.11 -1.16
CA ILE A 258 -4.62 15.19 -1.66
C ILE A 258 -4.21 14.93 -3.11
N VAL A 259 -3.75 13.72 -3.46
CA VAL A 259 -3.45 13.36 -4.86
C VAL A 259 -4.67 13.58 -5.76
N LYS A 260 -5.86 13.15 -5.34
CA LYS A 260 -7.10 13.34 -6.10
C LYS A 260 -7.48 14.81 -6.26
N LYS A 261 -7.31 15.62 -5.22
CA LYS A 261 -7.55 17.08 -5.24
C LYS A 261 -6.73 17.72 -6.36
N TYR A 262 -5.42 17.49 -6.37
CA TYR A 262 -4.54 18.13 -7.34
C TYR A 262 -4.67 17.55 -8.75
N ALA A 263 -4.93 16.24 -8.88
CA ALA A 263 -5.27 15.65 -10.18
C ALA A 263 -6.52 16.32 -10.79
N LYS A 264 -7.57 16.54 -9.97
CA LYS A 264 -8.78 17.23 -10.44
C LYS A 264 -8.50 18.67 -10.85
N LEU A 265 -7.71 19.41 -10.06
CA LEU A 265 -7.35 20.80 -10.35
C LEU A 265 -6.55 20.91 -11.66
N SER A 266 -5.68 19.93 -11.95
CA SER A 266 -4.90 19.88 -13.18
C SER A 266 -5.65 19.28 -14.38
N GLY A 267 -6.98 19.13 -14.31
CA GLY A 267 -7.81 18.61 -15.42
C GLY A 267 -7.78 17.09 -15.60
N LEU A 268 -7.14 16.34 -14.70
CA LEU A 268 -7.11 14.88 -14.75
C LEU A 268 -8.34 14.28 -14.05
N ASN A 269 -8.81 13.10 -14.50
CA ASN A 269 -9.90 12.40 -13.83
C ASN A 269 -9.42 11.82 -12.47
N PRO A 270 -9.87 12.35 -11.31
CA PRO A 270 -9.37 11.96 -9.99
C PRO A 270 -9.62 10.48 -9.65
N ASP A 271 -10.59 9.81 -10.28
CA ASP A 271 -10.85 8.40 -10.00
C ASP A 271 -9.78 7.46 -10.51
N ASN A 272 -8.96 7.92 -11.44
CA ASN A 272 -7.80 7.19 -11.92
C ASN A 272 -6.62 7.28 -10.95
N PHE A 273 -6.62 8.19 -9.96
CA PHE A 273 -5.45 8.46 -9.12
C PHE A 273 -5.67 8.13 -7.64
N ALA A 274 -4.58 7.85 -6.93
CA ALA A 274 -4.52 7.70 -5.48
C ALA A 274 -3.06 7.82 -4.99
N GLY A 275 -2.81 7.62 -3.69
CA GLY A 275 -1.45 7.75 -3.13
C GLY A 275 -0.36 6.88 -3.79
N HIS A 276 -0.71 5.75 -4.43
CA HIS A 276 0.28 4.92 -5.14
C HIS A 276 0.66 5.49 -6.53
N SER A 277 -0.12 6.45 -7.04
CA SER A 277 0.14 7.10 -8.34
C SER A 277 1.47 7.85 -8.36
N LEU A 278 1.92 8.41 -7.24
CA LEU A 278 3.22 9.12 -7.14
C LEU A 278 4.40 8.17 -7.37
N ARG A 279 4.43 7.05 -6.66
CA ARG A 279 5.49 6.03 -6.79
C ARG A 279 5.50 5.36 -8.16
N ARG A 280 4.31 5.08 -8.73
CA ARG A 280 4.20 4.57 -10.11
C ARG A 280 4.69 5.60 -11.11
N GLY A 281 4.29 6.85 -10.89
CA GLY A 281 4.72 8.05 -11.58
C GLY A 281 6.23 8.09 -11.74
N PHE A 282 6.94 8.14 -10.62
CA PHE A 282 8.39 8.13 -10.60
C PHE A 282 8.98 7.00 -11.44
N ALA A 283 8.56 5.75 -11.22
CA ALA A 283 9.12 4.60 -11.94
C ALA A 283 8.87 4.67 -13.44
N THR A 284 7.71 5.17 -13.85
CA THR A 284 7.32 5.30 -15.27
C THR A 284 8.09 6.44 -15.92
N SER A 285 8.16 7.61 -15.28
CA SER A 285 8.89 8.77 -15.79
C SER A 285 10.40 8.54 -15.84
N ALA A 286 10.97 7.86 -14.85
CA ALA A 286 12.38 7.48 -14.88
C ALA A 286 12.69 6.59 -16.09
N ALA A 287 11.82 5.63 -16.42
CA ALA A 287 11.96 4.81 -17.62
C ALA A 287 11.85 5.62 -18.92
N GLN A 288 10.92 6.59 -18.98
CA GLN A 288 10.79 7.50 -20.14
C GLN A 288 12.07 8.31 -20.38
N HIS A 289 12.80 8.63 -19.31
CA HIS A 289 14.07 9.36 -19.31
C HIS A 289 15.31 8.45 -19.34
N ASP A 290 15.17 7.18 -19.78
CA ASP A 290 16.28 6.23 -19.95
C ASP A 290 17.09 5.92 -18.68
N VAL A 291 16.50 6.14 -17.49
CA VAL A 291 17.14 5.71 -16.25
C VAL A 291 17.17 4.19 -16.22
N ASP A 292 18.32 3.62 -15.88
CA ASP A 292 18.51 2.19 -15.86
C ASP A 292 17.64 1.50 -14.80
N GLU A 293 17.27 0.23 -15.06
CA GLU A 293 16.38 -0.55 -14.19
C GLU A 293 16.91 -0.64 -12.75
N ARG A 294 18.23 -0.75 -12.55
CA ARG A 294 18.84 -0.90 -11.23
C ARG A 294 18.69 0.38 -10.41
N SER A 295 18.93 1.54 -11.01
CA SER A 295 18.70 2.85 -10.38
C SER A 295 17.22 3.07 -10.04
N ILE A 296 16.31 2.71 -10.94
CA ILE A 296 14.86 2.76 -10.66
C ILE A 296 14.51 1.84 -9.49
N MET A 297 15.04 0.61 -9.47
CA MET A 297 14.82 -0.35 -8.39
C MET A 297 15.37 0.12 -7.05
N GLN A 298 16.54 0.77 -7.04
CA GLN A 298 17.15 1.33 -5.83
C GLN A 298 16.27 2.44 -5.25
N GLN A 299 15.88 3.43 -6.07
CA GLN A 299 15.07 4.55 -5.60
C GLN A 299 13.68 4.09 -5.17
N THR A 300 13.06 3.22 -5.96
CA THR A 300 11.75 2.69 -5.63
C THR A 300 11.82 1.62 -4.52
N ARG A 301 12.95 0.97 -4.25
CA ARG A 301 13.05 -0.14 -3.29
C ARG A 301 12.13 -1.31 -3.66
N HIS A 302 12.07 -1.66 -4.94
CA HIS A 302 11.43 -2.91 -5.38
C HIS A 302 12.45 -4.05 -5.30
N LYS A 303 12.04 -5.17 -4.69
CA LYS A 303 12.88 -6.39 -4.60
C LYS A 303 12.73 -7.32 -5.81
N SER A 304 11.77 -7.06 -6.68
CA SER A 304 11.44 -7.91 -7.82
C SER A 304 11.49 -7.10 -9.11
N GLU A 305 12.37 -7.49 -10.00
CA GLU A 305 12.50 -6.93 -11.37
C GLU A 305 11.16 -7.01 -12.10
N LYS A 306 10.50 -8.18 -12.07
CA LYS A 306 9.17 -8.38 -12.68
C LYS A 306 8.14 -7.33 -12.28
N MET A 307 8.21 -6.81 -11.05
CA MET A 307 7.30 -5.75 -10.59
C MET A 307 7.65 -4.38 -11.15
N VAL A 308 8.94 -4.08 -11.35
CA VAL A 308 9.41 -2.80 -11.90
C VAL A 308 9.27 -2.76 -13.41
N ARG A 309 9.58 -3.86 -14.11
CA ARG A 309 9.46 -3.95 -15.57
C ARG A 309 8.06 -3.59 -16.08
N ARG A 310 7.00 -3.89 -15.32
CA ARG A 310 5.64 -3.43 -15.65
C ARG A 310 5.52 -1.90 -15.80
N TYR A 311 6.25 -1.13 -15.00
CA TYR A 311 6.27 0.33 -15.10
C TYR A 311 7.19 0.81 -16.23
N ILE A 312 8.31 0.11 -16.45
CA ILE A 312 9.25 0.40 -17.55
C ILE A 312 8.58 0.16 -18.90
N GLU A 313 7.96 -1.01 -19.08
CA GLU A 313 7.17 -1.36 -20.26
C GLU A 313 6.08 -0.31 -20.51
N GLN A 314 5.35 0.10 -19.47
CA GLN A 314 4.34 1.15 -19.56
C GLN A 314 4.93 2.49 -20.02
N GLY A 315 6.08 2.90 -19.49
CA GLY A 315 6.76 4.14 -19.88
C GLY A 315 7.28 4.13 -21.32
N ASN A 316 7.65 2.95 -21.81
CA ASN A 316 8.27 2.77 -23.12
C ASN A 316 7.31 2.30 -24.22
N LEU A 317 6.01 2.21 -23.96
CA LEU A 317 4.99 1.72 -24.90
C LEU A 317 5.07 2.38 -26.28
N PHE A 318 5.26 3.70 -26.31
CA PHE A 318 5.41 4.46 -27.54
C PHE A 318 6.87 4.59 -27.96
N LYS A 319 7.81 4.64 -27.02
CA LYS A 319 9.24 4.85 -27.30
C LYS A 319 9.88 3.68 -28.05
N ASN A 320 9.62 2.46 -27.59
CA ASN A 320 10.14 1.22 -28.19
C ASN A 320 9.15 0.61 -29.18
N ASN A 321 8.20 1.39 -29.68
CA ASN A 321 7.20 0.91 -30.61
C ASN A 321 7.85 0.67 -31.98
N PRO A 322 7.70 -0.53 -32.59
CA PRO A 322 8.21 -0.79 -33.93
C PRO A 322 7.74 0.23 -34.98
N LEU A 323 6.57 0.85 -34.79
CA LEU A 323 6.05 1.90 -35.69
C LEU A 323 6.98 3.11 -35.81
N ASN A 324 7.75 3.47 -34.76
CA ASN A 324 8.73 4.56 -34.84
C ASN A 324 9.93 4.23 -35.74
N LYS A 325 10.11 2.95 -36.09
CA LYS A 325 11.14 2.51 -37.04
C LYS A 325 10.59 2.25 -38.44
N MET A 326 9.27 2.31 -38.61
CA MET A 326 8.59 2.07 -39.88
C MET A 326 8.25 3.37 -40.63
N PHE A 327 8.17 4.50 -39.94
CA PHE A 327 7.94 5.82 -40.52
C PHE A 327 9.10 6.75 -40.23
#